data_AF-A0A7S1PFC2-F1
#
_entry.id   AF-A0A7S1PFC2-F1
#
_cell.length_a   1.000
_cell.length_b   1.000
_cell.length_c   1.000
_cell.angle_alpha   90.00
_cell.angle_beta   90.00
_cell.angle_gamma   90.00
#
_symmetry.space_group_name_H-M   'P 1'
#
loop_
_entity.id
_entity.type
_entity.pdbx_description
1 polymer ?
#
loop_
_entity_poly.entity_id
_entity_poly.type
_entity_poly.pdbx_seq_one_letter_code
_entity_poly.pdbx_strand_id
1 'polypeptide(L)'
;HGAEKRLVDAEEQIKELKANHPDTLASELDALSPKAPVEAIQAILHRIDDSAQKTARVYETLRVRATDMLVGRVRELESDVERVRGVNEKLVEEVREARGESSRLAEDKSRLQSEVARREAIIDGLQSCVGCRERQPTQLIRPCKHLAFCDTCFGQWNIPLVDCPMCKQHIDSIERVFVG
;
A
#
# COMPACT_ATOMS: atom_id res chain seq x y z
N HIS A 1 28.45 0.44 2.98
CA HIS A 1 29.54 -0.42 2.48
C HIS A 1 30.49 0.26 1.49
N GLY A 2 30.09 0.61 0.26
CA GLY A 2 31.03 1.21 -0.72
C GLY A 2 31.45 2.66 -0.43
N ALA A 3 30.50 3.50 0.02
CA ALA A 3 30.75 4.92 0.31
C ALA A 3 31.54 5.13 1.61
N GLU A 4 31.27 4.34 2.66
CA GLU A 4 32.00 4.41 3.93
C GLU A 4 33.48 4.06 3.76
N LYS A 5 33.79 3.01 2.99
CA LYS A 5 35.17 2.62 2.73
C LYS A 5 35.96 3.74 2.03
N ARG A 6 35.35 4.41 1.05
CA ARG A 6 35.98 5.54 0.33
C ARG A 6 36.18 6.79 1.19
N LEU A 7 35.38 6.95 2.24
CA LEU A 7 35.45 8.05 3.20
C LEU A 7 36.60 7.81 4.18
N VAL A 8 36.72 6.59 4.70
CA VAL A 8 37.85 6.15 5.54
C VAL A 8 39.17 6.27 4.76
N ASP A 9 39.22 5.80 3.51
CA ASP A 9 40.40 5.92 2.65
C ASP A 9 40.78 7.39 2.35
N ALA A 10 39.81 8.32 2.35
CA ALA A 10 40.06 9.75 2.17
C ALA A 10 40.59 10.41 3.44
N GLU A 11 40.08 10.00 4.61
CA GLU A 11 40.53 10.49 5.92
C GLU A 11 41.98 10.08 6.22
N GLU A 12 42.36 8.85 5.87
CA GLU A 12 43.72 8.33 6.03
C GLU A 12 44.74 9.17 5.20
N GLN A 13 44.39 9.48 3.94
CA GLN A 13 45.23 10.28 3.04
C GLN A 13 45.32 11.76 3.45
N ILE A 14 44.24 12.33 3.99
CA ILE A 14 44.26 13.69 4.56
C ILE A 14 45.17 13.74 5.79
N LYS A 15 45.18 12.68 6.62
CA LYS A 15 46.10 12.55 7.75
C LYS A 15 47.56 12.50 7.30
N GLU A 16 47.87 11.71 6.27
CA GLU A 16 49.20 11.62 5.67
C GLU A 16 49.66 12.96 5.06
N LEU A 17 48.75 13.68 4.40
CA LEU A 17 49.05 14.99 3.82
C LEU A 17 49.31 16.04 4.91
N LYS A 18 48.53 16.04 6.00
CA LYS A 18 48.74 16.94 7.15
C LYS A 18 50.05 16.65 7.89
N ALA A 19 50.44 15.39 8.05
CA ALA A 19 51.69 15.00 8.69
C ALA A 19 52.94 15.47 7.92
N ASN A 20 52.81 15.72 6.61
CA ASN A 20 53.89 16.16 5.73
C ASN A 20 53.93 17.69 5.49
N HIS A 21 52.98 18.45 6.04
CA HIS A 21 52.98 19.91 5.99
C HIS A 21 53.53 20.47 7.32
N PRO A 22 54.67 21.19 7.30
CA PRO A 22 55.35 21.52 8.53
C PRO A 22 54.88 22.86 9.10
N ASP A 23 54.41 22.83 10.36
CA ASP A 23 54.27 24.00 11.24
C ASP A 23 55.63 24.69 11.54
N THR A 24 56.74 24.22 10.96
CA THR A 24 58.11 24.69 11.26
C THR A 24 58.51 25.98 10.57
N LEU A 25 57.83 26.40 9.48
CA LEU A 25 58.24 27.58 8.70
C LEU A 25 58.01 28.92 9.44
N ALA A 26 56.96 29.00 10.26
CA ALA A 26 56.69 30.19 11.08
C ALA A 26 57.75 30.36 12.18
N SER A 27 58.13 29.25 12.83
CA SER A 27 59.18 29.25 13.87
C SER A 27 60.59 29.50 13.31
N GLU A 28 60.87 29.12 12.07
CA GLU A 28 62.14 29.43 11.38
C GLU A 28 62.26 30.90 10.99
N LEU A 29 61.14 31.56 10.66
CA LEU A 29 61.11 32.99 10.34
C LEU A 29 61.32 33.86 11.60
N ASP A 30 60.75 33.45 12.73
CA ASP A 30 60.94 34.10 14.04
C ASP A 30 62.37 33.93 14.59
N ALA A 31 63.09 32.88 14.16
CA ALA A 31 64.47 32.60 14.56
C ALA A 31 65.52 33.43 13.79
N LEU A 32 65.12 34.23 12.79
CA LEU A 32 66.04 35.07 12.03
C LEU A 32 66.43 36.33 12.82
N SER A 33 67.71 36.42 13.17
CA SER A 33 68.32 37.67 13.67
C SER A 33 68.33 38.75 12.57
N PRO A 34 68.24 40.06 12.91
CA PRO A 34 68.26 41.17 11.94
C PRO A 34 69.53 41.28 11.09
N LYS A 35 70.50 40.37 11.23
CA LYS A 35 71.74 40.26 10.41
C LYS A 35 71.82 38.97 9.59
N ALA A 36 70.70 38.26 9.36
CA ALA A 36 70.71 37.04 8.57
C ALA A 36 71.23 37.30 7.12
N PRO A 37 72.06 36.40 6.56
CA PRO A 37 72.51 36.53 5.17
C PRO A 37 71.33 36.51 4.20
N VAL A 38 71.40 37.28 3.11
CA VAL A 38 70.36 37.37 2.08
C VAL A 38 70.02 35.99 1.50
N GLU A 39 71.02 35.12 1.42
CA GLU A 39 70.92 33.73 0.96
C GLU A 39 70.00 32.90 1.87
N ALA A 40 70.02 33.14 3.18
CA ALA A 40 69.15 32.44 4.14
C ALA A 40 67.69 32.88 3.98
N ILE A 41 67.46 34.17 3.73
CA ILE A 41 66.12 34.72 3.46
C ILE A 41 65.58 34.18 2.13
N GLN A 42 66.38 34.14 1.07
CA GLN A 42 66.00 33.56 -0.22
C GLN A 42 65.67 32.06 -0.12
N ALA A 43 66.44 31.30 0.67
CA ALA A 43 66.16 29.88 0.91
C ALA A 43 64.84 29.64 1.67
N ILE A 44 64.44 30.56 2.55
CA ILE A 44 63.16 30.49 3.26
C ILE A 44 62.01 30.86 2.32
N LEU A 45 62.14 31.92 1.51
CA LEU A 45 61.14 32.31 0.52
C LEU A 45 60.88 31.20 -0.51
N HIS A 46 61.92 30.52 -1.00
CA HIS A 46 61.76 29.37 -1.90
C HIS A 46 60.99 28.24 -1.23
N ARG A 47 61.28 27.93 0.04
CA ARG A 47 60.56 26.89 0.79
C ARG A 47 59.09 27.26 1.04
N ILE A 48 58.79 28.55 1.23
CA ILE A 48 57.41 29.05 1.33
C ILE A 48 56.69 28.88 0.00
N ASP A 49 57.30 29.23 -1.13
CA ASP A 49 56.69 29.06 -2.46
C ASP A 49 56.43 27.58 -2.77
N ASP A 50 57.40 26.70 -2.50
CA ASP A 50 57.24 25.25 -2.63
C ASP A 50 56.08 24.72 -1.76
N SER A 51 55.96 25.20 -0.52
CA SER A 51 54.89 24.82 0.40
C SER A 51 53.52 25.33 -0.08
N ALA A 52 53.45 26.55 -0.59
CA ALA A 52 52.24 27.13 -1.16
C ALA A 52 51.79 26.34 -2.41
N GLN A 53 52.72 26.00 -3.30
CA GLN A 53 52.44 25.17 -4.48
C GLN A 53 51.95 23.76 -4.10
N LYS A 54 52.56 23.13 -3.09
CA LYS A 54 52.10 21.84 -2.56
C LYS A 54 50.69 21.93 -1.98
N THR A 55 50.42 22.95 -1.17
CA THR A 55 49.10 23.19 -0.56
C THR A 55 48.03 23.40 -1.63
N ALA A 56 48.34 24.19 -2.67
CA ALA A 56 47.42 24.43 -3.79
C ALA A 56 47.08 23.13 -4.55
N ARG A 57 48.06 22.25 -4.79
CA ARG A 57 47.84 20.94 -5.43
C ARG A 57 46.96 20.02 -4.57
N VAL A 58 47.19 20.01 -3.26
CA VAL A 58 46.36 19.25 -2.31
C VAL A 58 44.92 19.75 -2.34
N TYR A 59 44.72 21.07 -2.28
CA TYR A 59 43.38 21.66 -2.33
C TYR A 59 42.65 21.31 -3.63
N GLU A 60 43.32 21.42 -4.77
CA GLU A 60 42.70 21.07 -6.06
C GLU A 60 42.34 19.59 -6.14
N THR A 61 43.21 18.70 -5.63
CA THR A 61 42.93 17.26 -5.57
C THR A 61 41.71 16.95 -4.71
N LEU A 62 41.63 17.57 -3.52
CA LEU A 62 40.48 17.41 -2.62
C LEU A 62 39.21 17.97 -3.24
N ARG A 63 39.29 19.12 -3.93
CA ARG A 63 38.17 19.76 -4.61
C ARG A 63 37.61 18.83 -5.69
N VAL A 64 38.45 18.36 -6.60
CA VAL A 64 38.04 17.47 -7.70
C VAL A 64 37.41 16.19 -7.14
N ARG A 65 38.04 15.55 -6.14
CA ARG A 65 37.50 14.34 -5.53
C ARG A 65 36.15 14.56 -4.84
N ALA A 66 35.98 15.67 -4.13
CA ALA A 66 34.71 16.04 -3.52
C ALA A 66 33.63 16.26 -4.60
N THR A 67 33.96 16.96 -5.67
CA THR A 67 33.07 17.16 -6.81
C THR A 67 32.68 15.83 -7.46
N ASP A 68 33.63 14.94 -7.74
CA ASP A 68 33.36 13.64 -8.36
C ASP A 68 32.45 12.76 -7.50
N MET A 69 32.67 12.74 -6.17
CA MET A 69 31.81 12.02 -5.24
C MET A 69 30.38 12.58 -5.22
N LEU A 70 30.24 13.90 -5.18
CA LEU A 70 28.91 14.54 -5.16
C LEU A 70 28.18 14.31 -6.49
N VAL A 71 28.88 14.45 -7.62
CA VAL A 71 28.33 14.17 -8.95
C VAL A 71 27.88 12.72 -9.07
N GLY A 72 28.66 11.76 -8.55
CA GLY A 72 28.26 10.36 -8.50
C GLY A 72 26.98 10.14 -7.71
N ARG A 73 26.88 10.72 -6.50
CA ARG A 73 25.67 10.62 -5.66
C ARG A 73 24.45 11.28 -6.28
N VAL A 74 24.62 12.42 -6.95
CA VAL A 74 23.51 13.09 -7.66
C VAL A 74 22.96 12.17 -8.75
N ARG A 75 23.82 11.56 -9.57
CA ARG A 75 23.39 10.61 -10.62
C ARG A 75 22.66 9.39 -10.06
N GLU A 76 23.13 8.85 -8.94
CA GLU A 76 22.46 7.73 -8.26
C GLU A 76 21.06 8.15 -7.78
N LEU A 77 20.94 9.31 -7.13
CA LEU A 77 19.66 9.82 -6.66
C LEU A 77 18.70 10.14 -7.81
N GLU A 78 19.19 10.70 -8.92
CA GLU A 78 18.38 10.94 -10.13
C GLU A 78 17.82 9.62 -10.68
N SER A 79 18.64 8.57 -10.73
CA SER A 79 18.19 7.24 -11.18
C SER A 79 17.16 6.64 -10.23
N ASP A 80 17.33 6.81 -8.92
CA ASP A 80 16.36 6.33 -7.93
C ASP A 80 15.04 7.09 -7.99
N VAL A 81 15.07 8.41 -8.21
CA VAL A 81 13.87 9.23 -8.38
C VAL A 81 13.06 8.76 -9.59
N GLU A 82 13.72 8.49 -10.71
CA GLU A 82 13.05 8.00 -11.91
C GLU A 82 12.44 6.60 -11.70
N ARG A 83 13.18 5.71 -11.03
CA ARG A 83 12.67 4.38 -10.67
C ARG A 83 11.44 4.47 -9.77
N VAL A 84 11.47 5.31 -8.74
CA VAL A 84 10.34 5.51 -7.82
C VAL A 84 9.15 6.13 -8.56
N ARG A 85 9.38 7.08 -9.46
CA ARG A 85 8.32 7.65 -10.30
C ARG A 85 7.63 6.57 -11.12
N GLY A 86 8.37 5.71 -11.81
CA GLY A 86 7.79 4.62 -12.60
C GLY A 86 7.01 3.60 -11.77
N VAL A 87 7.45 3.30 -10.54
CA VAL A 87 6.68 2.44 -9.61
C VAL A 87 5.40 3.13 -9.16
N ASN A 88 5.46 4.43 -8.83
CA ASN A 88 4.27 5.18 -8.42
C ASN A 88 3.22 5.25 -9.53
N GLU A 89 3.62 5.45 -10.78
CA GLU A 89 2.71 5.47 -11.93
C GLU A 89 1.96 4.13 -12.07
N LYS A 90 2.66 3.01 -11.93
CA LYS A 90 2.05 1.67 -11.96
C LYS A 90 1.07 1.45 -10.81
N LEU A 91 1.47 1.82 -9.59
CA LEU A 91 0.61 1.68 -8.41
C LEU A 91 -0.65 2.56 -8.51
N VAL A 92 -0.55 3.74 -9.10
CA VAL A 92 -1.72 4.60 -9.33
C VAL A 92 -2.73 3.93 -10.25
N GLU A 93 -2.28 3.26 -11.31
CA GLU A 93 -3.18 2.55 -12.21
C GLU A 93 -3.78 1.30 -11.55
N GLU A 94 -2.99 0.49 -10.84
CA GLU A 94 -3.50 -0.67 -10.09
C GLU A 94 -4.57 -0.27 -9.06
N VAL A 95 -4.37 0.85 -8.35
CA VAL A 95 -5.37 1.38 -7.41
C VAL A 95 -6.64 1.83 -8.12
N ARG A 96 -6.51 2.42 -9.33
CA ARG A 96 -7.66 2.83 -10.13
C ARG A 96 -8.47 1.61 -10.58
N GLU A 97 -7.82 0.57 -11.07
CA GLU A 97 -8.46 -0.69 -11.49
C GLU A 97 -9.16 -1.38 -10.31
N ALA A 98 -8.46 -1.54 -9.19
CA ALA A 98 -9.02 -2.17 -7.99
C ALA A 98 -10.24 -1.42 -7.44
N ARG A 99 -10.25 -0.07 -7.52
CA ARG A 99 -11.42 0.73 -7.17
C ARG A 99 -12.59 0.49 -8.12
N GLY A 100 -12.33 0.37 -9.41
CA GLY A 100 -13.35 0.03 -10.41
C GLY A 100 -13.98 -1.34 -10.15
N GLU A 101 -13.16 -2.34 -9.85
CA GLU A 101 -13.64 -3.69 -9.52
C GLU A 101 -14.45 -3.70 -8.21
N SER A 102 -13.97 -3.02 -7.17
CA SER A 102 -14.67 -2.89 -5.90
C SER A 102 -16.06 -2.25 -6.07
N SER A 103 -16.18 -1.22 -6.92
CA SER A 103 -17.47 -0.61 -7.23
C SER A 103 -18.44 -1.61 -7.88
N ARG A 104 -17.98 -2.39 -8.87
CA ARG A 104 -18.80 -3.41 -9.54
C ARG A 104 -19.25 -4.50 -8.57
N LEU A 105 -18.35 -4.98 -7.73
CA LEU A 105 -18.68 -5.98 -6.71
C LEU A 105 -19.70 -5.46 -5.69
N ALA A 106 -19.64 -4.18 -5.34
CA ALA A 106 -20.63 -3.56 -4.45
C ALA A 106 -22.03 -3.51 -5.09
N GLU A 107 -22.11 -3.17 -6.37
CA GLU A 107 -23.36 -3.19 -7.14
C GLU A 107 -23.93 -4.61 -7.25
N ASP A 108 -23.10 -5.59 -7.59
CA ASP A 108 -23.51 -6.99 -7.67
C ASP A 108 -23.98 -7.54 -6.33
N LYS A 109 -23.29 -7.19 -5.23
CA LYS A 109 -23.72 -7.55 -3.89
C LYS A 109 -25.11 -7.00 -3.59
N SER A 110 -25.37 -5.72 -3.88
CA SER A 110 -26.67 -5.09 -3.66
C SER A 110 -27.79 -5.77 -4.48
N ARG A 111 -27.50 -6.09 -5.75
CA ARG A 111 -28.41 -6.81 -6.64
C ARG A 111 -28.74 -8.20 -6.11
N LEU A 112 -27.74 -8.98 -5.72
CA LEU A 112 -27.92 -10.32 -5.19
C LEU A 112 -28.66 -10.31 -3.85
N GLN A 113 -28.37 -9.35 -2.96
CA GLN A 113 -29.12 -9.18 -1.71
C GLN A 113 -30.61 -8.92 -1.97
N SER A 114 -30.92 -8.08 -2.95
CA SER A 114 -32.32 -7.82 -3.35
C SER A 114 -32.99 -9.06 -3.93
N GLU A 115 -32.25 -9.87 -4.69
CA GLU A 115 -32.76 -11.13 -5.24
C GLU A 115 -33.00 -12.17 -4.15
N VAL A 116 -32.09 -12.30 -3.18
CA VAL A 116 -32.26 -13.16 -2.01
C VAL A 116 -33.50 -12.76 -1.23
N ALA A 117 -33.65 -11.48 -0.86
CA ALA A 117 -34.82 -10.99 -0.13
C ALA A 117 -36.13 -11.24 -0.90
N ARG A 118 -36.12 -11.08 -2.23
CA ARG A 118 -37.28 -11.42 -3.07
C ARG A 118 -37.61 -12.91 -3.00
N ARG A 119 -36.61 -13.79 -3.08
CA ARG A 119 -36.81 -15.24 -3.04
C ARG A 119 -37.28 -15.69 -1.66
N GLU A 120 -36.74 -15.12 -0.59
CA GLU A 120 -37.19 -15.36 0.78
C GLU A 120 -38.67 -14.99 0.95
N ALA A 121 -39.08 -13.81 0.48
CA ALA A 121 -40.50 -13.40 0.53
C ALA A 121 -41.43 -14.35 -0.26
N ILE A 122 -40.97 -14.92 -1.37
CA ILE A 122 -41.73 -15.93 -2.13
C ILE A 122 -41.85 -17.22 -1.30
N ILE A 123 -40.75 -17.68 -0.69
CA ILE A 123 -40.74 -18.89 0.14
C ILE A 123 -41.67 -18.73 1.34
N ASP A 124 -41.56 -17.61 2.06
CA ASP A 124 -42.43 -17.29 3.20
C ASP A 124 -43.91 -17.27 2.78
N GLY A 125 -44.21 -16.68 1.62
CA GLY A 125 -45.55 -16.70 1.05
C GLY A 125 -46.07 -18.11 0.78
N LEU A 126 -45.24 -19.00 0.22
CA LEU A 126 -45.58 -20.40 -0.06
C LEU A 126 -45.71 -21.26 1.21
N GLN A 127 -45.03 -20.90 2.29
CA GLN A 127 -45.06 -21.62 3.57
C GLN A 127 -46.09 -21.06 4.56
N SER A 128 -46.94 -20.13 4.13
CA SER A 128 -47.96 -19.49 4.98
C SER A 128 -49.38 -19.95 4.63
N CYS A 129 -50.26 -19.99 5.62
CA CYS A 129 -51.68 -20.27 5.47
C CYS A 129 -52.33 -19.26 4.51
N VAL A 130 -53.02 -19.73 3.47
CA VAL A 130 -53.75 -18.91 2.49
C VAL A 130 -54.80 -18.02 3.15
N GLY A 131 -55.37 -18.45 4.28
CA GLY A 131 -56.40 -17.71 5.02
C GLY A 131 -55.86 -16.50 5.81
N CYS A 132 -54.84 -16.70 6.64
CA CYS A 132 -54.33 -15.64 7.55
C CYS A 132 -52.94 -15.12 7.20
N ARG A 133 -52.17 -15.80 6.36
CA ARG A 133 -50.77 -15.46 5.98
C ARG A 133 -49.77 -15.33 7.14
N GLU A 134 -50.17 -15.72 8.34
CA GLU A 134 -49.35 -15.59 9.56
C GLU A 134 -48.87 -16.95 10.10
N ARG A 135 -49.68 -18.00 9.94
CA ARG A 135 -49.41 -19.34 10.51
C ARG A 135 -49.01 -20.30 9.41
N GLN A 136 -48.16 -21.27 9.73
CA GLN A 136 -47.85 -22.36 8.82
C GLN A 136 -49.11 -23.18 8.51
N PRO A 137 -49.32 -23.59 7.25
CA PRO A 137 -50.45 -24.43 6.88
C PRO A 137 -50.20 -25.86 7.36
N THR A 138 -51.26 -26.49 7.87
CA THR A 138 -51.29 -27.84 8.43
C THR A 138 -52.34 -28.72 7.75
N GLN A 139 -53.14 -28.15 6.83
CA GLN A 139 -54.24 -28.84 6.15
C GLN A 139 -53.84 -29.18 4.72
N LEU A 140 -53.57 -30.47 4.49
CA LEU A 140 -53.19 -31.06 3.20
C LEU A 140 -54.46 -31.42 2.40
N ILE A 141 -54.63 -30.82 1.23
CA ILE A 141 -55.78 -31.05 0.35
C ILE A 141 -55.47 -32.21 -0.61
N ARG A 142 -56.34 -33.22 -0.67
CA ARG A 142 -56.24 -34.32 -1.63
C ARG A 142 -57.23 -34.15 -2.79
N PRO A 143 -56.86 -34.59 -4.02
CA PRO A 143 -55.64 -35.35 -4.36
C PRO A 143 -54.43 -34.47 -4.73
N CYS A 144 -54.60 -33.14 -4.80
CA CYS A 144 -53.58 -32.22 -5.33
C CYS A 144 -52.36 -31.99 -4.42
N LYS A 145 -52.42 -32.44 -3.16
CA LYS A 145 -51.36 -32.34 -2.13
C LYS A 145 -50.92 -30.91 -1.79
N HIS A 146 -51.80 -29.92 -1.99
CA HIS A 146 -51.51 -28.55 -1.55
C HIS A 146 -51.74 -28.40 -0.05
N LEU A 147 -50.74 -27.85 0.64
CA LEU A 147 -50.81 -27.49 2.06
C LEU A 147 -51.25 -26.02 2.15
N ALA A 148 -52.55 -25.78 2.38
CA ALA A 148 -53.14 -24.46 2.10
C ALA A 148 -53.61 -23.69 3.35
N PHE A 149 -54.08 -24.36 4.39
CA PHE A 149 -54.67 -23.69 5.56
C PHE A 149 -54.03 -24.14 6.87
N CYS A 150 -53.98 -23.23 7.85
CA CYS A 150 -53.71 -23.61 9.24
C CYS A 150 -54.99 -24.13 9.91
N ASP A 151 -54.83 -24.85 11.02
CA ASP A 151 -55.93 -25.45 11.77
C ASP A 151 -57.02 -24.44 12.17
N THR A 152 -56.62 -23.22 12.54
CA THR A 152 -57.56 -22.17 12.96
C THR A 152 -58.39 -21.65 11.79
N CYS A 153 -57.75 -21.32 10.66
CA CYS A 153 -58.46 -20.79 9.50
C CYS A 153 -59.38 -21.82 8.88
N PHE A 154 -58.96 -23.09 8.86
CA PHE A 154 -59.81 -24.17 8.39
C PHE A 154 -60.99 -24.42 9.35
N GLY A 155 -60.75 -24.43 10.67
CA GLY A 155 -61.81 -24.64 11.66
C GLY A 155 -62.86 -23.52 11.74
N GLN A 156 -62.52 -22.29 11.31
CA GLN A 156 -63.44 -21.14 11.24
C GLN A 156 -64.19 -21.07 9.91
N TRP A 157 -63.92 -21.98 8.99
CA TRP A 157 -64.43 -21.91 7.63
C TRP A 157 -65.85 -22.51 7.57
N ASN A 158 -66.86 -21.63 7.49
CA ASN A 158 -68.28 -22.03 7.57
C ASN A 158 -68.89 -22.53 6.24
N ILE A 159 -68.13 -22.52 5.12
CA ILE A 159 -68.61 -22.91 3.79
C ILE A 159 -67.83 -24.14 3.31
N PRO A 160 -68.45 -25.24 2.87
CA PRO A 160 -67.71 -26.40 2.39
C PRO A 160 -66.76 -26.02 1.26
N LEU A 161 -65.47 -26.32 1.44
CA LEU A 161 -64.44 -26.07 0.45
C LEU A 161 -64.51 -27.18 -0.60
N VAL A 162 -65.04 -26.87 -1.78
CA VAL A 162 -65.30 -27.85 -2.85
C VAL A 162 -64.09 -28.01 -3.79
N ASP A 163 -63.39 -26.91 -4.05
CA ASP A 163 -62.22 -26.88 -4.92
C ASP A 163 -61.01 -26.27 -4.20
N CYS A 164 -59.83 -26.79 -4.50
CA CYS A 164 -58.57 -26.32 -3.94
C CYS A 164 -58.34 -24.85 -4.31
N PRO A 165 -58.09 -23.95 -3.34
CA PRO A 165 -57.87 -22.53 -3.64
C PRO A 165 -56.59 -22.30 -4.45
N MET A 166 -55.61 -23.21 -4.35
CA MET A 166 -54.29 -23.12 -4.99
C MET A 166 -54.31 -23.54 -6.46
N CYS A 167 -55.01 -24.64 -6.79
CA CYS A 167 -54.96 -25.25 -8.13
C CYS A 167 -56.32 -25.48 -8.78
N LYS A 168 -57.42 -25.13 -8.09
CA LYS A 168 -58.81 -25.30 -8.55
C LYS A 168 -59.25 -26.75 -8.82
N GLN A 169 -58.47 -27.73 -8.37
CA GLN A 169 -58.85 -29.13 -8.43
C GLN A 169 -59.89 -29.46 -7.36
N HIS A 170 -60.87 -30.30 -7.71
CA HIS A 170 -61.88 -30.80 -6.78
C HIS A 170 -61.25 -31.49 -5.57
N ILE A 171 -61.85 -31.30 -4.39
CA ILE A 171 -61.33 -31.79 -3.12
C ILE A 171 -62.00 -33.12 -2.77
N ASP A 172 -61.20 -34.18 -2.67
CA ASP A 172 -61.66 -35.50 -2.21
C ASP A 172 -61.63 -35.59 -0.68
N SER A 173 -60.56 -35.10 -0.07
CA SER A 173 -60.38 -35.08 1.38
C SER A 173 -59.39 -34.00 1.81
N ILE A 174 -59.44 -33.63 3.10
CA ILE A 174 -58.48 -32.72 3.73
C ILE A 174 -57.95 -33.42 4.98
N GLU A 175 -56.63 -33.53 5.06
CA GLU A 175 -55.94 -34.20 6.16
C GLU A 175 -55.05 -33.22 6.92
N ARG A 176 -55.05 -33.33 8.25
CA ARG A 176 -54.13 -32.57 9.09
C ARG A 176 -52.76 -33.25 9.09
N VAL A 177 -51.72 -32.49 8.78
CA VAL A 177 -50.32 -32.92 8.84
C VAL A 177 -49.56 -32.07 9.86
N PHE A 178 -48.63 -32.72 10.56
CA PHE A 178 -47.72 -32.05 11.48
C PHE A 178 -46.40 -31.80 10.75
N VAL A 179 -46.12 -30.53 10.47
CA VAL A 179 -44.83 -30.09 9.93
C VAL A 179 -43.95 -29.78 11.14
N GLY A 180 -42.90 -30.57 11.33
CA GLY A 180 -41.95 -30.44 12.46
C GLY A 180 -40.80 -29.48 12.16
#